data_AF-A0AA43QX39-F1
#
_entry.id   AF-A0AA43QX39-F1
#
_cell.length_a   1.000
_cell.length_b   1.000
_cell.length_c   1.000
_cell.angle_alpha   90.00
_cell.angle_beta   90.00
_cell.angle_gamma   90.00
#
_symmetry.space_group_name_H-M   'P 1'
#
loop_
_entity.id
_entity.type
_entity.pdbx_description
1 polymer ?
#
loop_
_entity_poly.entity_id
_entity_poly.type
_entity_poly.pdbx_seq_one_letter_code
_entity_poly.pdbx_strand_id
1 'polypeptide(L)'
;MDDKLGRPAGTSAQLITYVKDRPGHDLRYAIDATKINQELGWKPSVTFEEGLERTVNWYLDNQNWLDNVTSGAYASYYEKQYAN
;
A
#
# COMPACT_ATOMS: atom_id res chain seq x y z
N MET A 1 -6.81 10.45 -1.97
CA MET A 1 -5.91 10.85 -0.87
C MET A 1 -6.06 12.33 -0.54
N ASP A 2 -5.97 13.22 -1.53
CA ASP A 2 -6.16 14.67 -1.32
C ASP A 2 -7.49 14.97 -0.63
N ASP A 3 -8.61 14.44 -1.15
CA ASP A 3 -9.94 14.63 -0.54
C ASP A 3 -10.00 14.13 0.91
N LYS A 4 -9.40 12.96 1.20
CA LYS A 4 -9.38 12.38 2.55
C LYS A 4 -8.58 13.22 3.55
N LEU A 5 -7.65 14.04 3.06
CA LEU A 5 -6.77 14.89 3.87
C LEU A 5 -7.11 16.38 3.73
N GLY A 6 -8.20 16.73 3.04
CA GLY A 6 -8.60 18.11 2.80
C GLY A 6 -7.58 18.92 2.00
N ARG A 7 -6.81 18.28 1.11
CA ARG A 7 -5.78 18.91 0.28
C ARG A 7 -6.33 19.32 -1.09
N PRO A 8 -5.76 20.35 -1.75
CA PRO A 8 -6.06 20.63 -3.15
C PRO A 8 -5.77 19.42 -4.04
N ALA A 9 -6.61 19.20 -5.06
CA ALA A 9 -6.44 18.09 -5.99
C ALA A 9 -5.05 18.12 -6.66
N GLY A 10 -4.37 16.98 -6.65
CA GLY A 10 -3.04 16.81 -7.24
C GLY A 10 -1.88 17.06 -6.27
N THR A 11 -2.15 17.53 -5.05
CA THR A 11 -1.10 17.79 -4.04
C THR A 11 -0.34 16.52 -3.68
N SER A 12 -1.05 15.44 -3.37
CA SER A 12 -0.43 14.16 -3.00
C SER A 12 0.41 13.55 -4.13
N ALA A 13 0.06 13.78 -5.40
CA ALA A 13 0.82 13.26 -6.53
C ALA A 13 2.22 13.90 -6.63
N GLN A 14 2.37 15.15 -6.17
CA GLN A 14 3.66 15.85 -6.15
C GLN A 14 4.65 15.28 -5.12
N LEU A 15 4.19 14.41 -4.20
CA LEU A 15 5.04 13.77 -3.20
C LEU A 15 5.80 12.55 -3.75
N ILE A 16 5.52 12.13 -5.00
CA ILE A 16 6.17 10.98 -5.62
C ILE A 16 7.63 11.32 -5.93
N THR A 17 8.55 10.48 -5.44
CA THR A 17 9.98 10.56 -5.74
C THR A 17 10.46 9.25 -6.32
N TYR A 18 11.10 9.29 -7.49
CA TYR A 18 11.72 8.12 -8.08
C TYR A 18 13.07 7.86 -7.43
N VAL A 19 13.27 6.62 -6.98
CA VAL A 19 14.53 6.14 -6.40
C VAL A 19 15.08 5.00 -7.26
N LYS A 20 16.30 4.55 -6.93
CA LYS A 20 16.90 3.40 -7.61
C LYS A 20 16.02 2.16 -7.48
N ASP A 21 15.83 1.45 -8.59
CA ASP A 21 15.04 0.22 -8.61
C ASP A 21 15.71 -0.92 -7.82
N ARG A 22 14.88 -1.86 -7.35
CA ARG A 22 15.32 -3.01 -6.57
C ARG A 22 16.04 -4.01 -7.48
N PRO A 23 17.25 -4.50 -7.13
CA PRO A 23 17.87 -5.61 -7.84
C PRO A 23 16.94 -6.83 -7.86
N GLY A 24 16.67 -7.39 -9.05
CA GLY A 24 15.76 -8.53 -9.21
C GLY A 24 14.27 -8.18 -9.07
N HIS A 25 13.86 -6.99 -9.50
CA HIS A 25 12.45 -6.64 -9.56
C HIS A 25 11.75 -7.36 -10.73
N ASP A 26 11.02 -8.43 -10.44
CA ASP A 26 10.11 -9.04 -11.43
C ASP A 26 9.03 -8.03 -11.82
N LEU A 27 8.95 -7.73 -13.11
CA LEU A 27 8.14 -6.62 -13.62
C LEU A 27 6.63 -6.90 -13.61
N ARG A 28 6.22 -8.17 -13.59
CA ARG A 28 4.82 -8.54 -13.72
C ARG A 28 4.50 -9.85 -13.04
N TYR A 29 3.58 -9.79 -12.08
CA TYR A 29 2.86 -10.94 -11.56
C TYR A 29 1.41 -10.89 -12.02
N ALA A 30 0.87 -12.04 -12.44
CA ALA A 30 -0.53 -12.21 -12.76
C ALA A 30 -0.96 -13.64 -12.41
N ILE A 31 -2.09 -13.76 -11.73
CA ILE A 31 -2.65 -15.04 -11.29
C ILE A 31 -3.96 -15.28 -12.03
N ASP A 32 -4.11 -16.48 -12.59
CA ASP A 32 -5.38 -16.99 -13.07
C ASP A 32 -6.09 -17.72 -11.91
N ALA A 33 -7.18 -17.13 -11.41
CA ALA A 33 -8.00 -17.68 -10.33
C ALA A 33 -9.23 -18.45 -10.84
N THR A 34 -9.28 -18.81 -12.12
CA THR A 34 -10.44 -19.49 -12.74
C THR A 34 -10.76 -20.81 -12.02
N LYS A 35 -9.74 -21.58 -11.63
CA LYS A 35 -9.94 -22.88 -10.97
C LYS A 35 -10.71 -22.76 -9.65
N ILE A 36 -10.25 -21.92 -8.74
CA ILE A 36 -10.89 -21.75 -7.43
C ILE A 36 -12.29 -21.11 -7.56
N ASN A 37 -12.47 -20.24 -8.56
CA ASN A 37 -13.76 -19.66 -8.86
C ASN A 37 -14.78 -20.71 -9.32
N GLN A 38 -14.40 -21.60 -10.23
CA GLN A 38 -15.29 -22.61 -10.78
C GLN A 38 -15.54 -23.78 -9.81
N GLU A 39 -14.48 -24.27 -9.15
CA GLU A 39 -14.58 -25.47 -8.31
C GLU A 39 -15.17 -25.17 -6.92
N LEU A 40 -14.86 -23.99 -6.35
CA LEU A 40 -15.28 -23.63 -4.99
C LEU A 40 -16.26 -22.46 -4.94
N GLY A 41 -16.60 -21.87 -6.09
CA GLY A 41 -17.47 -20.69 -6.15
C GLY A 41 -16.82 -19.42 -5.57
N TRP A 42 -15.50 -19.45 -5.29
CA TRP A 42 -14.83 -18.32 -4.66
C TRP A 42 -14.76 -17.13 -5.61
N LYS A 43 -15.03 -15.95 -5.07
CA LYS A 43 -14.82 -14.66 -5.75
C LYS A 43 -14.38 -13.61 -4.74
N PRO A 44 -13.60 -12.60 -5.15
CA PRO A 44 -13.30 -11.46 -4.30
C PRO A 44 -14.59 -10.84 -3.77
N SER A 45 -14.61 -10.50 -2.49
CA SER A 45 -15.74 -9.80 -1.86
C SER A 45 -15.67 -8.28 -2.02
N VAL A 46 -14.53 -7.75 -2.51
CA VAL A 46 -14.27 -6.34 -2.75
C VAL A 46 -13.46 -6.16 -4.03
N THR A 47 -13.64 -5.02 -4.67
CA THR A 47 -12.78 -4.52 -5.75
C THR A 47 -11.48 -3.95 -5.19
N PHE A 48 -10.52 -3.64 -6.07
CA PHE A 48 -9.26 -3.01 -5.65
C PHE A 48 -9.51 -1.62 -5.06
N GLU A 49 -10.37 -0.83 -5.69
CA GLU A 49 -10.70 0.53 -5.29
C GLU A 49 -11.31 0.56 -3.88
N GLU A 50 -12.28 -0.32 -3.62
CA GLU A 50 -12.91 -0.45 -2.30
C GLU A 50 -11.91 -0.93 -1.24
N GLY A 51 -11.09 -1.93 -1.58
CA GLY A 51 -10.09 -2.48 -0.67
C GLY A 51 -9.03 -1.44 -0.30
N LEU A 52 -8.53 -0.70 -1.28
CA LEU A 52 -7.54 0.36 -1.09
C LEU A 52 -8.12 1.51 -0.24
N GLU A 53 -9.35 1.93 -0.52
CA GLU A 53 -10.01 2.97 0.27
C GLU A 53 -10.18 2.55 1.74
N ARG A 54 -10.67 1.34 1.99
CA ARG A 54 -10.83 0.80 3.35
C ARG A 54 -9.49 0.72 4.07
N THR A 55 -8.44 0.30 3.36
CA THR A 55 -7.08 0.21 3.92
C THR A 55 -6.58 1.59 4.33
N VAL A 56 -6.68 2.60 3.46
CA VAL A 56 -6.26 3.97 3.78
C VAL A 56 -7.01 4.50 5.02
N ASN A 57 -8.33 4.35 5.06
CA ASN A 57 -9.12 4.79 6.20
C ASN A 57 -8.68 4.10 7.50
N TRP A 58 -8.44 2.78 7.43
CA TRP A 58 -7.95 2.02 8.59
C TRP A 58 -6.64 2.59 9.13
N TYR A 59 -5.67 2.93 8.29
CA TYR A 59 -4.41 3.53 8.76
C TYR A 59 -4.63 4.91 9.40
N LEU A 60 -5.50 5.76 8.83
CA LEU A 60 -5.83 7.07 9.39
C LEU A 60 -6.50 6.96 10.77
N ASP A 61 -7.37 5.95 10.95
CA ASP A 61 -8.11 5.73 12.18
C ASP A 61 -7.29 5.01 13.27
N ASN A 62 -6.15 4.41 12.91
CA ASN A 62 -5.35 3.55 13.81
C ASN A 62 -3.92 4.09 14.05
N GLN A 63 -3.78 5.41 14.22
CA GLN A 63 -2.47 6.05 14.42
C GLN A 63 -1.67 5.46 15.60
N ASN A 64 -2.33 5.19 16.73
CA ASN A 64 -1.66 4.57 17.89
C ASN A 64 -1.04 3.21 17.55
N TRP A 65 -1.72 2.41 16.72
CA TRP A 65 -1.17 1.13 16.28
C TRP A 65 0.05 1.36 15.38
N LEU A 66 -0.07 2.30 14.44
CA LEU A 66 1.00 2.63 13.51
C LEU A 66 2.26 3.06 14.27
N ASP A 67 2.13 3.98 15.21
CA ASP A 67 3.26 4.51 16.01
C ASP A 67 4.00 3.40 16.78
N ASN A 68 3.25 2.41 17.27
CA ASN A 68 3.82 1.27 18.00
C ASN A 68 4.65 0.34 17.10
N VAL A 69 4.30 0.20 15.81
CA VAL A 69 4.97 -0.73 14.89
C VAL A 69 6.07 -0.08 14.05
N THR A 70 6.11 1.26 13.97
CA THR A 70 7.09 1.99 13.14
C THR A 70 8.31 2.52 13.91
N SER A 71 8.52 2.07 15.14
CA SER A 71 9.64 2.53 15.99
C SER A 71 10.81 1.54 16.03
N GLY A 72 11.94 1.95 16.63
CA GLY A 72 13.10 1.10 16.89
C GLY A 72 13.68 0.47 15.62
N ALA A 73 13.68 -0.86 15.56
CA ALA A 73 14.28 -1.62 14.45
C ALA A 73 13.65 -1.28 13.09
N TYR A 74 12.37 -0.92 13.04
CA TYR A 74 11.72 -0.48 11.80
C TYR A 74 12.35 0.82 11.29
N ALA A 75 12.50 1.82 12.15
CA ALA A 75 13.11 3.10 11.79
C ALA A 75 14.58 2.92 11.34
N SER A 76 15.37 2.12 12.06
CA SER A 76 16.76 1.82 11.69
C SER A 76 16.87 1.07 10.36
N TYR A 77 15.93 0.18 10.05
CA TYR A 77 15.87 -0.48 8.75
C TYR A 77 15.61 0.54 7.63
N TYR A 78 14.64 1.43 7.81
CA TYR A 78 14.32 2.46 6.82
C TYR A 78 15.49 3.39 6.53
N GLU A 79 16.20 3.83 7.58
CA GLU A 79 17.42 4.61 7.42
C GLU A 79 18.47 3.84 6.60
N LYS A 80 18.74 2.57 6.95
CA LYS A 80 19.73 1.76 6.23
C LYS A 80 19.38 1.53 4.75
N GLN A 81 18.09 1.36 4.43
CA GLN A 81 17.67 1.05 3.06
C GLN A 81 17.44 2.29 2.18
N TYR A 82 17.04 3.40 2.79
CA TYR A 82 16.50 4.56 2.07
C TYR A 82 17.09 5.91 2.48
N ALA A 83 18.02 5.97 3.45
CA ALA A 83 18.76 7.20 3.70
C ALA A 83 19.61 7.54 2.47
N ASN A 84 19.37 8.72 1.91
CA ASN A 84 20.13 9.28 0.80
C ASN A 84 21.42 9.93 1.31
#